data_AF-A0A1F7LS07-F1
#
_entry.id   AF-A0A1F7LS07-F1
#
_cell.length_a   1.000
_cell.length_b   1.000
_cell.length_c   1.000
_cell.angle_alpha   90.00
_cell.angle_beta   90.00
_cell.angle_gamma   90.00
#
_symmetry.space_group_name_H-M   'P 1'
#
loop_
_entity.id
_entity.type
_entity.pdbx_description
1 polymer ?
#
loop_
_entity_poly.entity_id
_entity_poly.type
_entity_poly.pdbx_seq_one_letter_code
_entity_poly.pdbx_strand_id
1 'polypeptide(L)' 'MFGPTLDEVRQARRVIDAYEVAKSRGEGAITVDGEMVDEAVLKVMARRAEAAKKLGLWNPVEVTR' A
#
# COMPACT_ATOMS: atom_id res chain seq x y z
N MET A 1 15.75 7.94 -10.81
CA MET A 1 14.41 8.43 -10.47
C MET A 1 14.23 8.27 -8.97
N PHE A 2 13.93 9.35 -8.24
CA PHE A 2 13.79 9.31 -6.76
C PHE A 2 12.29 9.31 -6.42
N GLY A 3 11.69 8.14 -6.32
CA GLY A 3 10.27 7.97 -5.99
C GLY A 3 9.79 6.54 -6.24
N PRO A 4 8.67 6.12 -5.63
CA PRO A 4 8.11 4.79 -5.86
C PRO A 4 7.63 4.62 -7.30
N THR A 5 7.79 3.42 -7.82
CA THR A 5 7.22 2.99 -9.11
C THR A 5 5.72 2.74 -8.98
N LEU A 6 4.98 2.71 -10.10
CA LEU A 6 3.53 2.43 -10.08
C LEU A 6 3.20 1.06 -9.47
N ASP A 7 4.05 0.06 -9.69
CA ASP A 7 3.84 -1.28 -9.13
C ASP A 7 4.05 -1.32 -7.63
N GLU A 8 5.04 -0.59 -7.13
CA GLU A 8 5.22 -0.38 -5.69
C GLU A 8 4.04 0.36 -5.06
N VAL A 9 3.46 1.34 -5.76
CA VAL A 9 2.25 2.04 -5.29
C VAL A 9 1.05 1.09 -5.24
N ARG A 10 0.87 0.26 -6.28
CA ARG A 10 -0.19 -0.77 -6.31
C ARG A 10 -0.02 -1.79 -5.19
N GLN A 11 1.22 -2.24 -4.94
CA GLN A 11 1.53 -3.15 -3.83
C GLN A 11 1.18 -2.51 -2.49
N ALA A 12 1.63 -1.26 -2.27
CA ALA A 12 1.33 -0.54 -1.03
C ALA A 12 -0.18 -0.42 -0.79
N ARG A 13 -0.95 -0.12 -1.83
CA ARG A 13 -2.42 -0.09 -1.76
C ARG A 13 -2.99 -1.42 -1.30
N ARG A 14 -2.67 -2.51 -2.01
CA ARG A 14 -3.21 -3.84 -1.69
C ARG A 14 -2.89 -4.26 -0.27
N VAL A 15 -1.66 -4.03 0.18
CA VAL A 15 -1.21 -4.40 1.53
C VAL A 15 -1.93 -3.60 2.60
N ILE A 16 -2.08 -2.27 2.42
CA ILE A 16 -2.80 -1.42 3.37
C ILE A 16 -4.26 -1.86 3.47
N ASP A 17 -4.94 -2.01 2.33
CA ASP A 17 -6.37 -2.37 2.29
C ASP A 17 -6.60 -3.76 2.93
N ALA A 18 -5.74 -4.74 2.63
CA ALA A 18 -5.83 -6.08 3.21
C ALA A 18 -5.59 -6.08 4.73
N TYR A 19 -4.59 -5.32 5.19
CA TYR A 19 -4.27 -5.25 6.61
C TYR A 19 -5.34 -4.49 7.41
N GLU A 20 -6.00 -3.48 6.83
CA GLU A 20 -7.12 -2.79 7.49
C GLU A 20 -8.30 -3.74 7.74
N VAL A 21 -8.64 -4.59 6.77
CA VAL A 21 -9.67 -5.63 6.92
C VAL A 21 -9.26 -6.62 8.01
N ALA A 22 -8.02 -7.10 8.00
CA ALA A 22 -7.50 -8.03 9.00
C ALA A 22 -7.51 -7.43 10.41
N LYS A 23 -7.10 -6.17 10.55
CA LYS A 23 -7.11 -5.44 11.81
C LYS A 23 -8.51 -5.32 12.39
N SER A 24 -9.54 -5.14 11.55
CA SER A 24 -10.95 -5.15 12.01
C SER A 24 -11.41 -6.49 12.58
N ARG A 25 -10.72 -7.58 12.24
CA ARG A 25 -10.95 -8.95 12.76
C ARG A 25 -10.08 -9.27 13.98
N GLY A 26 -9.22 -8.35 14.40
CA GLY A 26 -8.27 -8.56 15.50
C GLY A 26 -7.01 -9.31 15.10
N GLU A 27 -6.72 -9.44 13.79
CA GLU A 27 -5.52 -10.09 13.29
C GLU A 27 -4.33 -9.11 13.29
N GLY A 28 -3.23 -9.49 13.93
CA GLY A 28 -2.01 -8.67 14.02
C GLY A 28 -0.97 -8.95 12.91
N ALA A 29 -1.18 -10.00 12.13
CA ALA A 29 -0.36 -10.34 10.97
C ALA A 29 -1.19 -11.17 9.98
N ILE A 30 -0.97 -10.95 8.69
CA ILE A 30 -1.63 -11.68 7.59
C ILE A 30 -0.62 -12.07 6.52
N THR A 31 -1.07 -12.89 5.56
CA THR A 31 -0.31 -13.17 4.34
C THR A 31 -0.93 -12.44 3.16
N VAL A 32 -0.13 -11.65 2.44
CA VAL A 32 -0.52 -10.97 1.18
C VAL A 32 0.51 -11.32 0.12
N ASP A 33 0.07 -11.80 -1.04
CA ASP A 33 0.96 -12.20 -2.14
C ASP A 33 2.05 -13.22 -1.73
N GLY A 34 1.78 -14.06 -0.72
CA GLY A 34 2.73 -15.05 -0.18
C GLY A 34 3.73 -14.50 0.85
N GLU A 35 3.67 -13.20 1.17
CA GLU A 35 4.53 -12.54 2.15
C GLU A 35 3.78 -12.24 3.44
N MET A 36 4.48 -12.34 4.58
CA MET A 36 3.94 -11.95 5.88
C MET A 36 3.87 -10.43 5.99
N VAL A 37 2.69 -9.92 6.34
CA VAL A 37 2.42 -8.51 6.57
C VAL A 37 2.03 -8.33 8.02
N ASP A 38 2.82 -7.54 8.74
CA ASP A 38 2.57 -7.10 10.10
C ASP A 38 2.50 -5.56 10.17
N GLU A 39 2.44 -5.02 11.39
CA GLU A 39 2.42 -3.58 11.61
C GLU A 39 3.70 -2.87 11.13
N ALA A 40 4.84 -3.55 11.10
CA ALA A 40 6.09 -2.98 10.61
C ALA A 40 6.05 -2.84 9.08
N VAL A 41 5.58 -3.86 8.37
CA VAL A 41 5.34 -3.81 6.93
C VAL A 41 4.31 -2.73 6.60
N LEU A 42 3.23 -2.61 7.39
CA LEU A 42 2.23 -1.56 7.20
C LEU A 42 2.85 -0.16 7.27
N LYS A 43 3.76 0.11 8.21
CA LYS A 43 4.46 1.41 8.33
C LYS A 43 5.30 1.72 7.11
N VAL A 44 5.95 0.72 6.51
CA VAL A 44 6.70 0.88 5.26
C VAL A 44 5.76 1.22 4.11
N MET A 45 4.65 0.49 3.97
CA MET A 45 3.65 0.76 2.93
C MET A 45 2.99 2.13 3.09
N ALA A 46 2.72 2.56 4.32
CA ALA A 46 2.19 3.89 4.59
C ALA A 46 3.15 5.00 4.14
N ARG A 47 4.46 4.87 4.41
CA ARG A 47 5.47 5.83 3.93
C ARG A 47 5.53 5.87 2.40
N ARG A 48 5.41 4.72 1.75
CA ARG A 48 5.37 4.61 0.30
C ARG A 48 4.11 5.26 -0.28
N ALA A 49 2.96 5.05 0.35
CA ALA A 49 1.70 5.72 0.00
C ALA A 49 1.81 7.24 0.13
N GLU A 50 2.42 7.74 1.21
CA GLU A 50 2.67 9.19 1.38
C GLU A 50 3.58 9.77 0.29
N ALA A 51 4.64 9.06 -0.08
CA ALA A 51 5.47 9.46 -1.22
C ALA A 51 4.68 9.47 -2.53
N ALA A 52 3.85 8.45 -2.77
CA ALA A 52 2.99 8.35 -3.95
C ALA A 52 1.97 9.50 -4.03
N LYS A 53 1.34 9.87 -2.91
CA LYS A 53 0.39 11.00 -2.82
C LYS A 53 1.06 12.32 -3.20
N LYS A 54 2.25 12.59 -2.68
CA LYS A 54 3.03 13.80 -3.00
C LYS A 54 3.38 13.91 -4.49
N LEU A 55 3.51 12.77 -5.15
CA LEU A 55 3.82 12.67 -6.58
C LEU A 55 2.57 12.55 -7.47
N GLY A 56 1.36 12.55 -6.89
CA GLY A 56 0.11 12.36 -7.64
C GLY A 56 -0.12 10.94 -8.17
N LEU A 57 0.66 9.97 -7.72
CA LEU A 57 0.63 8.57 -8.20
C LEU A 57 -0.39 7.70 -7.44
N TRP A 58 -0.92 8.17 -6.31
CA TRP A 58 -1.79 7.39 -5.41
C TRP A 58 -3.20 7.15 -5.95
N ASN A 59 -3.75 8.15 -6.62
CA ASN A 59 -5.05 8.11 -7.29
C ASN A 59 -4.81 8.69 -8.70
N PRO A 60 -4.34 7.88 -9.66
CA PRO A 60 -4.22 8.38 -11.03
C PRO A 60 -5.62 8.80 -11.47
N VAL A 61 -5.78 10.09 -11.79
CA VAL A 61 -6.98 10.56 -12.46
C VAL A 61 -7.09 9.73 -13.73
N GLU A 62 -8.13 8.91 -13.86
CA GLU A 62 -8.44 8.28 -15.13
C GLU A 62 -8.76 9.41 -16.10
N VAL A 63 -7.77 9.80 -16.90
CA VAL A 63 -8.02 10.64 -18.07
C VAL A 63 -8.70 9.72 -19.07
N THR A 64 -10.01 9.59 -18.93
CA THR A 64 -10.88 9.02 -19.97
C THR A 64 -10.58 9.76 -21.26
N ARG A 65 -10.12 9.01 -22.25
CA ARG A 65 -9.78 9.48 -23.58
C ARG A 65 -11.02 9.88 -24.37
#